data_AF-A0A7X8PDB4-F1
#
_entry.id   AF-A0A7X8PDB4-F1
#
_cell.length_a   1.000
_cell.length_b   1.000
_cell.length_c   1.000
_cell.angle_alpha   90.00
_cell.angle_beta   90.00
_cell.angle_gamma   90.00
#
_symmetry.space_group_name_H-M   'P 1'
#
loop_
_entity.id
_entity.type
_entity.pdbx_description
1 polymer ?
#
loop_
_entity_poly.entity_id
_entity_poly.type
_entity_poly.pdbx_seq_one_letter_code
_entity_poly.pdbx_strand_id
1 'polypeptide(L)'
;MTETDSKVTEPGVEPPASVQNEGIGGAIKALIDDGQTLIQAEIAYRKAQAAYGLTEAKAIAVLIVLGLAFGFFTLLALVVGLLIALAIYVGVWGALAIVGGVLGILAGLCLVLALRRISRAKAALTQGSNAG
;
A
#
# COMPACT_ATOMS: atom_id res chain seq x y z
N MET A 1 -21.75 -84.54 15.99
CA MET A 1 -22.50 -83.28 16.16
C MET A 1 -22.28 -82.84 17.59
N THR A 2 -21.98 -81.55 17.82
CA THR A 2 -21.51 -80.89 19.08
C THR A 2 -20.00 -81.07 19.34
N GLU A 3 -19.12 -80.29 18.71
CA GLU A 3 -18.83 -78.85 18.95
C GLU A 3 -18.17 -78.63 20.32
N THR A 4 -16.85 -78.84 20.38
CA THR A 4 -15.99 -78.26 21.42
C THR A 4 -15.32 -77.05 20.80
N ASP A 5 -15.87 -75.90 21.17
CA ASP A 5 -15.53 -74.55 20.77
C ASP A 5 -14.03 -74.28 20.92
N SER A 6 -13.44 -73.90 19.78
CA SER A 6 -12.06 -73.51 19.64
C SER A 6 -11.88 -72.16 20.33
N LYS A 7 -10.80 -72.03 21.09
CA LYS A 7 -10.33 -70.77 21.70
C LYS A 7 -10.28 -69.66 20.64
N VAL A 8 -11.38 -68.93 20.48
CA VAL A 8 -11.43 -67.66 19.74
C VAL A 8 -10.70 -66.66 20.62
N THR A 9 -9.40 -66.61 20.38
CA THR A 9 -8.56 -65.49 20.76
C THR A 9 -9.20 -64.28 20.08
N GLU A 10 -9.83 -63.42 20.85
CA GLU A 10 -10.26 -62.12 20.37
C GLU A 10 -9.07 -61.50 19.62
N PRO A 11 -9.23 -61.04 18.37
CA PRO A 11 -8.21 -60.21 17.78
C PRO A 11 -8.14 -58.99 18.67
N GLY A 12 -7.06 -58.95 19.48
CA GLY A 12 -6.69 -57.76 20.19
C GLY A 12 -6.71 -56.64 19.18
N VAL A 13 -7.63 -55.69 19.39
CA VAL A 13 -7.44 -54.35 18.87
C VAL A 13 -6.20 -53.87 19.61
N GLU A 14 -5.03 -54.21 19.07
CA GLU A 14 -3.79 -53.58 19.44
C GLU A 14 -4.04 -52.09 19.20
N PRO A 15 -4.04 -51.25 20.26
CA PRO A 15 -3.92 -49.82 20.05
C PRO A 15 -2.65 -49.66 19.21
N PRO A 16 -2.64 -48.91 18.10
CA PRO A 16 -1.43 -48.70 17.32
C PRO A 16 -0.34 -48.17 18.25
N ALA A 17 0.55 -49.08 18.64
CA ALA A 17 1.69 -48.81 19.48
C ALA A 17 2.67 -48.06 18.60
N SER A 18 2.75 -46.73 18.82
CA SER A 18 3.96 -45.89 18.71
C SER A 18 3.75 -44.49 18.12
N VAL A 19 2.55 -43.88 18.22
CA VAL A 19 2.39 -42.42 17.99
C VAL A 19 3.15 -41.52 18.99
N GLN A 20 4.01 -42.07 19.85
CA GLN A 20 4.57 -41.35 20.99
C GLN A 20 6.04 -40.92 20.83
N ASN A 21 6.73 -41.26 19.73
CA ASN A 21 8.15 -40.92 19.53
C ASN A 21 8.51 -40.22 18.20
N GLU A 22 7.56 -39.85 17.35
CA GLU A 22 7.80 -38.68 16.48
C GLU A 22 7.62 -37.44 17.35
N GLY A 23 8.71 -37.05 18.03
CA GLY A 23 8.70 -35.95 18.98
C GLY A 23 8.05 -34.70 18.40
N ILE A 24 7.46 -33.89 19.27
CA ILE A 24 6.84 -32.59 18.95
C ILE A 24 7.69 -31.75 17.97
N GLY A 25 9.02 -31.87 18.03
CA GLY A 25 9.94 -31.25 17.06
C GLY A 25 9.78 -31.70 15.60
N GLY A 26 9.43 -32.96 15.35
CA GLY A 26 9.09 -33.49 14.01
C GLY A 26 7.76 -32.96 13.49
N ALA A 27 6.74 -32.86 14.35
CA ALA A 27 5.46 -32.23 14.00
C ALA A 27 5.61 -30.72 13.71
N ILE A 28 6.44 -30.02 14.49
CA ILE A 28 6.77 -28.61 14.24
C ILE A 28 7.56 -28.44 12.94
N LYS A 29 8.53 -29.33 12.64
CA LYS A 29 9.25 -29.32 11.36
C LYS A 29 8.32 -29.53 10.17
N ALA A 30 7.38 -30.46 10.26
CA ALA A 30 6.39 -30.70 9.20
C ALA A 30 5.49 -29.47 8.98
N LEU A 31 5.03 -28.82 10.05
CA LEU A 31 4.24 -27.57 9.96
C LEU A 31 5.06 -26.39 9.41
N ILE A 32 6.36 -26.33 9.69
CA ILE A 32 7.27 -25.31 9.14
C ILE A 32 7.52 -25.54 7.63
N ASP A 33 7.75 -26.79 7.21
CA ASP A 33 7.94 -27.14 5.79
C ASP A 33 6.66 -26.92 4.97
N ASP A 34 5.50 -27.32 5.49
CA ASP A 34 4.20 -27.05 4.85
C ASP A 34 3.88 -25.54 4.83
N GLY A 35 4.20 -24.83 5.92
CA GLY A 35 4.07 -23.37 6.02
C GLY A 35 4.96 -22.62 5.04
N GLN A 36 6.20 -23.07 4.81
CA GLN A 36 7.10 -22.48 3.81
C GLN A 36 6.55 -22.61 2.39
N THR A 37 5.91 -23.74 2.07
CA THR A 37 5.33 -23.99 0.75
C THR A 37 4.11 -23.10 0.49
N LEU A 38 3.26 -22.92 1.50
CA LEU A 38 2.10 -22.00 1.41
C LEU A 38 2.52 -20.53 1.35
N ILE A 39 3.53 -20.12 2.13
CA ILE A 39 4.04 -18.74 2.12
C ILE A 39 4.66 -18.39 0.76
N GLN A 40 5.38 -19.31 0.14
CA GLN A 40 5.96 -19.09 -1.20
C GLN A 40 4.87 -18.90 -2.28
N ALA A 41 3.75 -19.61 -2.17
CA ALA A 41 2.61 -19.44 -3.06
C ALA A 41 1.92 -18.07 -2.89
N GLU A 42 1.73 -17.62 -1.64
CA GLU A 42 1.11 -16.32 -1.33
C GLU A 42 2.00 -15.15 -1.78
N ILE A 43 3.32 -15.26 -1.59
CA ILE A 43 4.30 -14.26 -2.05
C ILE A 43 4.30 -14.18 -3.58
N ALA A 44 4.27 -15.32 -4.28
CA ALA A 44 4.21 -15.35 -5.74
C ALA A 44 2.91 -14.71 -6.27
N TYR A 45 1.78 -14.94 -5.60
CA TYR A 45 0.49 -14.34 -5.95
C TYR A 45 0.47 -12.82 -5.69
N ARG A 46 0.98 -12.36 -4.54
CA ARG A 46 1.13 -10.95 -4.19
C ARG A 46 2.09 -10.21 -5.13
N LYS A 47 3.18 -10.88 -5.53
CA LYS A 47 4.15 -10.34 -6.49
C LYS A 47 3.56 -10.22 -7.89
N ALA A 48 2.75 -11.20 -8.32
CA ALA A 48 2.03 -11.13 -9.59
C ALA A 48 0.98 -10.02 -9.60
N GLN A 49 0.25 -9.83 -8.49
CA GLN A 49 -0.72 -8.73 -8.35
C GLN A 49 -0.03 -7.36 -8.31
N ALA A 50 1.13 -7.25 -7.65
CA ALA A 50 1.95 -6.04 -7.66
C ALA A 50 2.54 -5.74 -9.05
N ALA A 51 2.96 -6.76 -9.81
CA ALA A 51 3.48 -6.61 -11.17
C ALA A 51 2.39 -6.20 -12.17
N TYR A 52 1.18 -6.75 -12.04
CA TYR A 52 0.02 -6.31 -12.84
C TYR A 52 -0.37 -4.87 -12.53
N GLY A 53 -0.42 -4.49 -11.25
CA GLY A 53 -0.65 -3.11 -10.83
C GLY A 53 0.41 -2.14 -11.36
N LEU A 54 1.65 -2.59 -11.57
CA LEU A 54 2.74 -1.77 -12.10
C LEU A 54 2.52 -1.30 -13.55
N THR A 55 1.93 -2.15 -14.39
CA THR A 55 1.69 -1.82 -15.80
C THR A 55 0.58 -0.78 -15.94
N GLU A 56 -0.51 -0.94 -15.20
CA GLU A 56 -1.59 0.05 -15.14
C GLU A 56 -1.13 1.33 -14.42
N ALA A 57 -0.34 1.20 -13.36
CA ALA A 57 0.23 2.34 -12.65
C ALA A 57 1.13 3.19 -13.57
N LYS A 58 1.83 2.59 -14.54
CA LYS A 58 2.61 3.35 -15.53
C LYS A 58 1.71 4.22 -16.41
N ALA A 59 0.61 3.67 -16.92
CA ALA A 59 -0.33 4.44 -17.74
C ALA A 59 -0.97 5.59 -16.94
N ILE A 60 -1.40 5.29 -15.70
CA ILE A 60 -1.94 6.30 -14.77
C ILE A 60 -0.88 7.37 -14.45
N ALA A 61 0.36 6.96 -14.18
CA ALA A 61 1.46 7.89 -13.90
C ALA A 61 1.73 8.82 -15.09
N VAL A 62 1.74 8.28 -16.32
CA VAL A 62 1.89 9.10 -17.53
C VAL A 62 0.73 10.10 -17.66
N LEU A 63 -0.51 9.67 -17.44
CA LEU A 63 -1.67 10.56 -17.47
C LEU A 63 -1.62 11.63 -16.37
N ILE A 64 -1.16 11.30 -15.17
CA ILE A 64 -0.97 12.27 -14.08
C ILE A 64 0.10 13.29 -14.46
N VAL A 65 1.25 12.85 -14.97
CA VAL A 65 2.34 13.75 -15.40
C VAL A 65 1.86 14.67 -16.53
N LEU A 66 1.19 14.11 -17.53
CA LEU A 66 0.67 14.87 -18.66
C LEU A 66 -0.41 15.85 -18.22
N GLY A 67 -1.33 15.42 -17.35
CA GLY A 67 -2.35 16.28 -16.75
C GLY A 67 -1.76 17.40 -15.90
N LEU A 68 -0.69 17.12 -15.15
CA LEU A 68 0.01 18.13 -14.35
C LEU A 68 0.75 19.14 -15.25
N ALA A 69 1.36 18.68 -16.34
CA ALA A 69 2.00 19.53 -17.33
C ALA A 69 0.97 20.45 -18.03
N PHE A 70 -0.15 19.90 -18.52
CA PHE A 70 -1.21 20.70 -19.13
C PHE A 70 -1.86 21.64 -18.13
N GLY A 71 -2.15 21.18 -16.91
CA GLY A 71 -2.67 22.03 -15.85
C GLY A 71 -1.74 23.21 -15.53
N PHE A 72 -0.43 22.97 -15.52
CA PHE A 72 0.56 24.04 -15.36
C PHE A 72 0.55 25.03 -16.51
N PHE A 73 0.49 24.56 -17.77
CA PHE A 73 0.38 25.45 -18.92
C PHE A 73 -0.93 26.25 -18.94
N THR A 74 -2.05 25.63 -18.57
CA THR A 74 -3.34 26.32 -18.42
C THR A 74 -3.26 27.39 -17.34
N LEU A 75 -2.63 27.09 -16.20
CA LEU A 75 -2.43 28.06 -15.13
C LEU A 75 -1.59 29.26 -15.61
N LEU A 76 -0.48 29.01 -16.31
CA LEU A 76 0.34 30.07 -16.91
C LEU A 76 -0.44 30.90 -17.92
N ALA A 77 -1.19 30.26 -18.82
CA ALA A 77 -2.00 30.96 -19.81
C ALA A 77 -3.07 31.84 -19.15
N LEU A 78 -3.71 31.37 -18.07
CA LEU A 78 -4.64 32.17 -17.29
C LEU A 78 -3.97 33.37 -16.62
N VAL A 79 -2.80 33.18 -16.01
CA VAL A 79 -2.05 34.28 -15.38
C VAL A 79 -1.66 35.33 -16.42
N VAL A 80 -1.10 34.92 -17.55
CA VAL A 80 -0.71 35.83 -18.63
C VAL A 80 -1.93 36.55 -19.20
N GLY A 81 -3.01 35.82 -19.49
CA GLY A 81 -4.26 36.39 -19.98
C GLY A 81 -4.87 37.41 -19.01
N LEU A 82 -4.87 37.10 -17.71
CA LEU A 82 -5.38 38.00 -16.67
C LEU A 82 -4.51 39.25 -16.53
N LEU A 83 -3.19 39.11 -16.60
CA LEU A 83 -2.27 40.25 -16.59
C LEU A 83 -2.52 41.18 -17.77
N ILE A 84 -2.64 40.64 -18.99
CA ILE A 84 -2.93 41.45 -20.19
C ILE A 84 -4.30 42.11 -20.08
N ALA A 85 -5.32 41.36 -19.69
CA ALA A 85 -6.68 41.87 -19.55
C ALA A 85 -6.76 43.00 -18.52
N LEU A 86 -6.12 42.83 -17.37
CA LEU A 86 -6.16 43.81 -16.28
C LEU A 86 -5.22 45.00 -16.52
N ALA A 87 -4.11 44.80 -17.23
CA ALA A 87 -3.18 45.87 -17.57
C ALA A 87 -3.83 46.98 -18.40
N ILE A 88 -4.85 46.66 -19.20
CA ILE A 88 -5.62 47.65 -19.97
C ILE A 88 -6.39 48.61 -19.05
N TYR A 89 -6.77 48.18 -17.84
CA TYR A 89 -7.58 48.99 -16.91
C TYR A 89 -6.75 49.72 -15.86
N VAL A 90 -5.74 49.07 -15.27
CA VAL A 90 -4.97 49.60 -14.12
C VAL A 90 -3.47 49.76 -14.41
N GLY A 91 -3.06 49.52 -15.65
CA GLY A 91 -1.67 49.50 -16.06
C GLY A 91 -0.93 48.22 -15.64
N VAL A 92 0.26 48.02 -16.23
CA VAL A 92 1.07 46.80 -16.05
C VAL A 92 1.47 46.58 -14.59
N TRP A 93 1.90 47.64 -13.90
CA TRP A 93 2.33 47.55 -12.50
C TRP A 93 1.18 47.25 -11.54
N GLY A 94 0.01 47.85 -11.77
CA GLY A 94 -1.19 47.57 -10.99
C GLY A 94 -1.67 46.14 -11.18
N ALA A 95 -1.70 45.66 -12.43
CA ALA A 95 -2.07 44.29 -12.74
C ALA A 95 -1.12 43.27 -12.09
N LEU A 96 0.19 43.51 -12.14
CA LEU A 96 1.19 42.64 -11.51
C LEU A 96 1.02 42.60 -9.99
N ALA A 97 0.83 43.75 -9.34
CA ALA A 97 0.64 43.82 -7.90
C ALA A 97 -0.62 43.07 -7.44
N ILE A 98 -1.74 43.22 -8.17
CA ILE A 98 -3.01 42.57 -7.85
C ILE A 98 -2.93 41.06 -8.10
N VAL A 99 -2.60 40.66 -9.32
CA VAL A 99 -2.59 39.23 -9.72
C VAL A 99 -1.48 38.50 -8.97
N GLY A 100 -0.27 39.06 -8.96
CA GLY A 100 0.86 38.49 -8.24
C GLY A 100 0.63 38.44 -6.73
N GLY A 101 0.03 39.47 -6.15
CA GLY A 101 -0.32 39.50 -4.73
C GLY A 101 -1.32 38.40 -4.36
N VAL A 102 -2.41 38.27 -5.12
CA VAL A 102 -3.44 37.24 -4.88
C VAL A 102 -2.85 35.83 -5.03
N LEU A 103 -2.13 35.55 -6.13
CA LEU A 103 -1.50 34.24 -6.31
C LEU A 103 -0.43 33.96 -5.25
N GLY A 104 0.35 34.97 -4.84
CA GLY A 104 1.35 34.84 -3.79
C GLY A 104 0.75 34.47 -2.44
N ILE A 105 -0.37 35.10 -2.07
CA ILE A 105 -1.12 34.76 -0.85
C ILE A 105 -1.64 33.32 -0.94
N LEU A 106 -2.29 32.94 -2.05
CA LEU A 106 -2.80 31.58 -2.24
C LEU A 106 -1.67 30.53 -2.18
N ALA A 107 -0.54 30.79 -2.84
CA ALA A 107 0.63 29.92 -2.82
C ALA A 107 1.19 29.77 -1.41
N GLY A 108 1.33 30.88 -0.67
CA GLY A 108 1.77 30.87 0.72
C GLY A 108 0.84 30.05 1.63
N LEU A 109 -0.48 30.23 1.50
CA LEU A 109 -1.47 29.44 2.23
C LEU A 109 -1.36 27.95 1.91
N CYS A 110 -1.25 27.60 0.63
CA CYS A 110 -1.12 26.20 0.21
C CYS A 110 0.15 25.55 0.78
N LEU A 111 1.29 26.26 0.75
CA LEU A 111 2.54 25.79 1.34
C LEU A 111 2.42 25.60 2.85
N VAL A 112 1.84 26.55 3.57
CA VAL A 112 1.63 26.43 5.03
C VAL A 112 0.75 25.21 5.35
N LEU A 113 -0.35 25.01 4.62
CA LEU A 113 -1.23 23.85 4.82
C LEU A 113 -0.51 22.53 4.51
N ALA A 114 0.29 22.48 3.45
CA ALA A 114 1.10 21.31 3.10
C ALA A 114 2.12 20.97 4.20
N LEU A 115 2.86 21.97 4.71
CA LEU A 115 3.81 21.79 5.81
C LEU A 115 3.12 21.32 7.10
N ARG A 116 1.93 21.86 7.41
CA ARG A 116 1.11 21.41 8.54
C ARG A 116 0.63 19.96 8.37
N ARG A 117 0.37 19.52 7.14
CA ARG A 117 -0.02 18.13 6.88
C ARG A 117 1.16 17.18 7.02
N ILE A 118 2.33 17.55 6.48
CA ILE A 118 3.55 16.76 6.57
C ILE A 118 4.02 16.62 8.02
N SER A 119 3.98 17.69 8.79
CA SER A 119 4.33 17.65 10.22
C SER A 119 3.41 16.73 11.03
N ARG A 120 2.10 16.75 10.78
CA ARG A 120 1.17 15.79 11.40
C ARG A 120 1.46 14.34 11.03
N ALA A 121 1.78 14.07 9.76
CA ALA A 121 2.15 12.72 9.33
C ALA A 121 3.45 12.25 10.00
N LYS A 122 4.47 13.11 10.07
CA LYS A 122 5.72 12.82 10.79
C LYS A 122 5.50 12.55 12.28
N ALA A 123 4.67 13.36 12.94
CA ALA A 123 4.36 13.17 14.36
C ALA A 123 3.70 11.81 14.66
N ALA A 124 2.78 11.35 13.79
CA ALA A 124 2.17 10.04 13.93
C ALA A 124 3.18 8.89 13.80
N LEU A 125 4.15 9.00 12.89
CA LEU A 125 5.20 8.00 12.71
C LEU A 125 6.16 7.95 13.92
N THR A 126 6.55 9.11 14.46
CA THR A 126 7.44 9.18 15.64
C THR A 126 6.74 8.68 16.91
N GLN A 127 5.45 8.95 17.10
CA GLN A 127 4.70 8.46 18.26
C GLN A 127 4.57 6.93 18.25
N GLY A 128 4.41 6.30 17.08
CA GLY A 128 4.44 4.83 16.95
C GLY A 128 5.80 4.21 17.25
N SER A 129 6.90 4.93 17.02
CA SER A 129 8.26 4.45 17.32
C SER A 129 8.65 4.56 18.80
N ASN A 130 8.05 5.48 19.57
CA ASN A 130 8.34 5.68 20.99
C ASN A 130 7.43 4.84 21.92
N ALA A 131 6.45 4.14 21.36
CA ALA A 131 5.48 3.31 22.09
C ALA A 131 5.75 1.80 21.98
N GLY A 132 6.88 1.40 21.39
CA GLY A 132 7.32 0.01 21.22
C GLY A 132 8.59 -0.30 22.00
#